data_AF-A0A3M0WAW0-F1
#
_entry.id   AF-A0A3M0WAW0-F1
#
_cell.length_a   1.000
_cell.length_b   1.000
_cell.length_c   1.000
_cell.angle_alpha   90.00
_cell.angle_beta   90.00
_cell.angle_gamma   90.00
#
_symmetry.space_group_name_H-M   'P 1'
#
loop_
_entity.id
_entity.type
_entity.pdbx_description
1 polymer ?
#
loop_
_entity_poly.entity_id
_entity_poly.type
_entity_poly.pdbx_seq_one_letter_code
_entity_poly.pdbx_strand_id
1 'polypeptide(L)'
;MSEPEIATKAPELGDIDTYITKPASYPSVPAPLLLLLTGGTGIHSPNNQRQADKYASAGFVVVMPDHIKLKAVETAKSFLIDMWLARQTPEKVLPRLRKVLEAARDEYADCLAHSGGGIYAAGYCFGAKYVLILAAGDKETTGSSPSLPPLKAGAVAHATLVTRADVRGIKAPVSIVAVENDPLFPDEILEIGRKHLATSAISHEVKVYPGVPHGFAVLGDYADPHIREQQEKAFAQMLGWLKSH
;
A
#
# COMPACT_ATOMS: atom_id res chain seq x y z
N MET A 1 -24.42 18.08 -26.77
CA MET A 1 -23.18 17.71 -26.07
C MET A 1 -23.55 17.64 -24.60
N SER A 2 -23.75 16.44 -24.07
CA SER A 2 -24.11 16.22 -22.66
C SER A 2 -22.86 16.39 -21.80
N GLU A 3 -22.95 17.25 -20.79
CA GLU A 3 -21.95 17.35 -19.72
C GLU A 3 -21.79 15.97 -19.05
N PRO A 4 -20.56 15.55 -18.68
CA PRO A 4 -20.37 14.31 -17.96
C PRO A 4 -20.94 14.44 -16.54
N GLU A 5 -21.82 13.51 -16.20
CA GLU A 5 -22.45 13.35 -14.90
C GLU A 5 -21.38 13.21 -13.81
N ILE A 6 -21.49 14.04 -12.75
CA ILE A 6 -20.57 14.00 -11.61
C ILE A 6 -20.82 12.70 -10.85
N ALA A 7 -19.90 11.74 -10.93
CA ALA A 7 -19.96 10.51 -10.14
C ALA A 7 -19.98 10.85 -8.64
N THR A 8 -21.12 10.62 -7.99
CA THR A 8 -21.48 11.25 -6.70
C THR A 8 -21.20 10.40 -5.45
N LYS A 9 -20.60 9.21 -5.58
CA LYS A 9 -20.08 8.43 -4.43
C LYS A 9 -18.98 7.47 -4.90
N ALA A 10 -17.87 7.38 -4.18
CA ALA A 10 -16.87 6.35 -4.42
C ALA A 10 -17.47 4.95 -4.16
N PRO A 11 -17.12 3.91 -4.93
CA PRO A 11 -17.58 2.56 -4.63
C PRO A 11 -17.12 2.16 -3.22
N GLU A 12 -18.02 1.59 -2.43
CA GLU A 12 -17.72 1.13 -1.08
C GLU A 12 -17.42 -0.37 -1.10
N LEU A 13 -16.45 -0.77 -0.29
CA LEU A 13 -16.09 -2.16 -0.12
C LEU A 13 -15.92 -2.43 1.38
N GLY A 14 -16.84 -3.23 1.95
CA GLY A 14 -16.91 -3.44 3.40
C GLY A 14 -17.25 -2.18 4.20
N ASP A 15 -18.18 -1.34 3.71
CA ASP A 15 -18.57 -0.03 4.28
C ASP A 15 -17.46 1.04 4.30
N ILE A 16 -16.40 0.84 3.51
CA ILE A 16 -15.28 1.77 3.39
C ILE A 16 -15.26 2.30 1.97
N ASP A 17 -15.20 3.62 1.80
CA ASP A 17 -15.01 4.25 0.50
C ASP A 17 -13.71 3.73 -0.13
N THR A 18 -13.77 3.32 -1.39
CA THR A 18 -12.62 2.77 -2.10
C THR A 18 -12.48 3.39 -3.48
N TYR A 19 -11.24 3.51 -3.95
CA TYR A 19 -10.96 3.71 -5.35
C TYR A 19 -10.55 2.38 -5.95
N ILE A 20 -11.30 1.93 -6.96
CA ILE A 20 -11.07 0.66 -7.65
C ILE A 20 -10.73 0.95 -9.10
N THR A 21 -9.62 0.41 -9.57
CA THR A 21 -9.18 0.55 -10.96
C THR A 21 -8.69 -0.81 -11.46
N LYS A 22 -8.95 -1.11 -12.73
CA LYS A 22 -8.84 -2.45 -13.31
C LYS A 22 -8.07 -2.38 -14.62
N PRO A 23 -7.31 -3.42 -15.00
CA PRO A 23 -6.69 -3.48 -16.32
C PRO A 23 -7.79 -3.48 -17.39
N ALA A 24 -7.56 -2.83 -18.53
CA ALA A 24 -8.55 -2.79 -19.63
C ALA A 24 -8.91 -4.19 -20.17
N SER A 25 -8.05 -5.18 -19.96
CA SER A 25 -8.25 -6.57 -20.36
C SER A 25 -9.09 -7.39 -19.38
N TYR A 26 -9.36 -6.88 -18.18
CA TYR A 26 -10.13 -7.59 -17.14
C TYR A 26 -11.64 -7.41 -17.39
N PRO A 27 -12.48 -8.46 -17.24
CA PRO A 27 -12.17 -9.80 -16.74
C PRO A 27 -11.78 -10.83 -17.82
N SER A 28 -11.64 -10.44 -19.09
CA SER A 28 -11.28 -11.37 -20.18
C SER A 28 -9.91 -12.02 -20.01
N VAL A 29 -8.95 -11.29 -19.43
CA VAL A 29 -7.66 -11.81 -18.98
C VAL A 29 -7.64 -11.80 -17.45
N PRO A 30 -7.40 -12.94 -16.79
CA PRO A 30 -7.26 -12.99 -15.33
C PRO A 30 -6.20 -12.02 -14.83
N ALA A 31 -6.46 -11.39 -13.69
CA ALA A 31 -5.58 -10.41 -13.09
C ALA A 31 -5.46 -10.66 -11.58
N PRO A 32 -4.26 -10.54 -10.98
CA PRO A 32 -4.10 -10.59 -9.53
C PRO A 32 -4.73 -9.36 -8.85
N LEU A 33 -5.17 -9.55 -7.61
CA LEU A 33 -5.66 -8.46 -6.76
C LEU A 33 -4.48 -7.78 -6.04
N LEU A 34 -4.41 -6.45 -6.14
CA LEU A 34 -3.46 -5.58 -5.45
C LEU A 34 -4.20 -4.65 -4.49
N LEU A 35 -3.87 -4.74 -3.21
CA LEU A 35 -4.26 -3.76 -2.20
C LEU A 35 -3.26 -2.59 -2.21
N LEU A 36 -3.73 -1.38 -2.50
CA LEU A 36 -2.90 -0.17 -2.46
C LEU A 36 -3.22 0.65 -1.20
N LEU A 37 -2.25 0.76 -0.27
CA LEU A 37 -2.37 1.54 0.94
C LEU A 37 -1.54 2.84 0.84
N THR A 38 -2.19 3.99 0.90
CA THR A 38 -1.55 5.30 0.66
C THR A 38 -1.07 5.99 1.95
N GLY A 39 -0.37 7.12 1.77
CA GLY A 39 -0.06 8.05 2.86
C GLY A 39 -1.26 8.89 3.30
N GLY A 40 -0.99 9.96 4.07
CA GLY A 40 -1.97 10.87 4.69
C GLY A 40 -2.88 11.68 3.74
N THR A 41 -2.86 11.43 2.44
CA THR A 41 -3.70 12.12 1.45
C THR A 41 -4.89 11.30 0.93
N GLY A 42 -4.88 9.97 1.12
CA GLY A 42 -6.05 9.10 0.88
C GLY A 42 -6.51 9.03 -0.59
N ILE A 43 -7.74 8.55 -0.80
CA ILE A 43 -8.29 8.27 -2.15
C ILE A 43 -8.61 9.52 -2.97
N HIS A 44 -8.74 10.68 -2.33
CA HIS A 44 -9.07 11.95 -3.01
C HIS A 44 -7.85 12.65 -3.62
N SER A 45 -6.64 12.12 -3.40
CA SER A 45 -5.43 12.61 -4.05
C SER A 45 -5.37 12.14 -5.51
N PRO A 46 -5.35 13.04 -6.50
CA PRO A 46 -5.19 12.66 -7.90
C PRO A 46 -3.89 11.88 -8.17
N ASN A 47 -2.86 12.13 -7.36
CA ASN A 47 -1.59 11.42 -7.44
C ASN A 47 -1.72 9.96 -7.00
N ASN A 48 -2.50 9.69 -5.95
CA ASN A 48 -2.75 8.32 -5.49
C ASN A 48 -3.66 7.57 -6.47
N GLN A 49 -4.65 8.23 -7.07
CA GLN A 49 -5.49 7.65 -8.11
C GLN A 49 -4.65 7.26 -9.34
N ARG A 50 -3.82 8.19 -9.84
CA ARG A 50 -2.88 7.88 -10.94
C ARG A 50 -1.88 6.78 -10.58
N GLN A 51 -1.44 6.73 -9.32
CA GLN A 51 -0.57 5.64 -8.84
C GLN A 51 -1.29 4.28 -8.90
N ALA A 52 -2.56 4.22 -8.50
CA ALA A 52 -3.41 3.05 -8.64
C ALA A 52 -3.59 2.66 -10.11
N ASP A 53 -3.87 3.63 -10.98
CA ASP A 53 -4.06 3.39 -12.42
C ASP A 53 -2.79 2.87 -13.10
N LYS A 54 -1.59 3.28 -12.65
CA LYS A 54 -0.32 2.72 -13.14
C LYS A 54 -0.17 1.23 -12.78
N TYR A 55 -0.60 0.82 -11.59
CA TYR A 55 -0.62 -0.61 -11.23
C TYR A 55 -1.68 -1.37 -12.03
N ALA A 56 -2.86 -0.79 -12.25
CA ALA A 56 -3.89 -1.41 -13.08
C ALA A 56 -3.46 -1.58 -14.53
N SER A 57 -2.84 -0.55 -15.11
CA SER A 57 -2.23 -0.62 -16.44
C SER A 57 -1.12 -1.67 -16.53
N ALA A 58 -0.53 -2.04 -15.39
CA ALA A 58 0.48 -3.09 -15.31
C ALA A 58 -0.10 -4.51 -15.12
N GLY A 59 -1.42 -4.67 -15.02
CA GLY A 59 -2.11 -5.96 -15.01
C GLY A 59 -2.74 -6.36 -13.67
N PHE A 60 -2.85 -5.45 -12.69
CA PHE A 60 -3.48 -5.73 -11.40
C PHE A 60 -4.91 -5.19 -11.33
N VAL A 61 -5.85 -5.92 -10.72
CA VAL A 61 -7.05 -5.28 -10.17
C VAL A 61 -6.64 -4.58 -8.89
N VAL A 62 -6.81 -3.27 -8.79
CA VAL A 62 -6.33 -2.47 -7.67
C VAL A 62 -7.49 -2.01 -6.81
N VAL A 63 -7.43 -2.32 -5.52
CA VAL A 63 -8.34 -1.80 -4.49
C VAL A 63 -7.54 -0.86 -3.58
N MET A 64 -7.91 0.42 -3.58
CA MET A 64 -7.30 1.44 -2.74
C MET A 64 -8.34 1.97 -1.75
N PRO A 65 -8.37 1.46 -0.50
CA PRO A 65 -9.35 1.90 0.49
C PRO A 65 -9.03 3.27 1.07
N ASP A 66 -10.07 4.00 1.44
CA ASP A 66 -9.92 5.25 2.16
C ASP A 66 -9.69 5.00 3.65
N HIS A 67 -8.47 5.28 4.10
CA HIS A 67 -8.15 5.38 5.52
C HIS A 67 -8.44 6.77 6.09
N ILE A 68 -8.82 7.75 5.28
CA ILE A 68 -8.85 9.18 5.64
C ILE A 68 -10.25 9.78 5.50
N LYS A 69 -11.04 9.66 6.58
CA LYS A 69 -12.26 10.49 6.72
C LYS A 69 -11.89 11.92 7.13
N LEU A 70 -11.28 12.69 6.24
CA LEU A 70 -11.11 14.13 6.42
C LEU A 70 -12.43 14.82 6.04
N LYS A 71 -13.21 15.24 7.05
CA LYS A 71 -14.22 16.28 6.81
C LYS A 71 -13.46 17.54 6.41
N ALA A 72 -13.70 18.03 5.20
CA ALA A 72 -12.94 19.09 4.55
C ALA A 72 -12.69 20.30 5.46
N VAL A 73 -11.42 20.60 5.72
CA VAL A 73 -10.95 21.93 6.14
C VAL A 73 -9.68 22.24 5.35
N GLU A 74 -9.87 22.91 4.21
CA GLU A 74 -8.78 23.42 3.39
C GLU A 74 -8.13 24.62 4.08
N THR A 75 -7.06 24.40 4.86
CA THR A 75 -5.97 25.38 5.04
C THR A 75 -4.80 24.88 5.90
N ALA A 76 -4.91 23.75 6.61
CA ALA A 76 -3.86 23.26 7.51
C ALA A 76 -3.35 21.86 7.14
N LYS A 77 -3.06 21.60 5.84
CA LYS A 77 -2.82 20.25 5.32
C LYS A 77 -1.69 19.48 6.03
N SER A 78 -0.53 20.07 6.33
CA SER A 78 0.57 19.33 7.00
C SER A 78 0.27 19.01 8.46
N PHE A 79 -0.09 20.02 9.26
CA PHE A 79 -0.41 19.83 10.68
C PHE A 79 -1.62 18.90 10.90
N LEU A 80 -2.65 18.99 10.05
CA LEU A 80 -3.80 18.09 10.12
C LEU A 80 -3.43 16.65 9.73
N ILE A 81 -2.50 16.45 8.79
CA ILE A 81 -1.98 15.12 8.45
C ILE A 81 -1.20 14.55 9.64
N ASP A 82 -0.32 15.33 10.27
CA ASP A 82 0.46 14.89 11.43
C ASP A 82 -0.45 14.53 12.62
N MET A 83 -1.45 15.38 12.89
CA MET A 83 -2.43 15.13 13.96
C MET A 83 -3.34 13.93 13.63
N TRP A 84 -3.67 13.72 12.35
CA TRP A 84 -4.41 12.54 11.90
C TRP A 84 -3.56 11.27 12.07
N LEU A 85 -2.29 11.29 11.64
CA LEU A 85 -1.33 10.19 11.78
C LEU A 85 -1.19 9.78 13.26
N ALA A 86 -1.04 10.75 14.16
CA ALA A 86 -0.95 10.51 15.60
C ALA A 86 -2.18 9.80 16.18
N ARG A 87 -3.35 9.91 15.52
CA ARG A 87 -4.60 9.28 15.96
C ARG A 87 -4.89 7.94 15.30
N GLN A 88 -4.11 7.55 14.28
CA GLN A 88 -4.26 6.29 13.59
C GLN A 88 -3.40 5.20 14.23
N THR A 89 -4.02 4.41 15.09
CA THR A 89 -3.39 3.25 15.71
C THR A 89 -3.78 1.97 14.98
N PRO A 90 -2.97 0.89 15.06
CA PRO A 90 -3.32 -0.40 14.47
C PRO A 90 -4.72 -0.90 14.88
N GLU A 91 -5.13 -0.64 16.12
CA GLU A 91 -6.44 -1.05 16.67
C GLU A 91 -7.62 -0.39 15.94
N LYS A 92 -7.41 0.78 15.33
CA LYS A 92 -8.44 1.48 14.54
C LYS A 92 -8.39 1.09 13.06
N VAL A 93 -7.20 0.90 12.52
CA VAL A 93 -7.00 0.71 11.07
C VAL A 93 -7.19 -0.75 10.67
N LEU A 94 -6.65 -1.70 11.44
CA LEU A 94 -6.71 -3.12 11.10
C LEU A 94 -8.14 -3.66 10.99
N PRO A 95 -9.11 -3.29 11.86
CA PRO A 95 -10.50 -3.73 11.68
C PRO A 95 -11.13 -3.23 10.38
N ARG A 96 -10.82 -2.01 9.95
CA ARG A 96 -11.32 -1.46 8.68
C ARG A 96 -10.67 -2.17 7.50
N LEU A 97 -9.36 -2.38 7.57
CA LEU A 97 -8.62 -3.09 6.54
C LEU A 97 -9.12 -4.54 6.40
N ARG A 98 -9.44 -5.20 7.52
CA ARG A 98 -10.05 -6.53 7.53
C ARG A 98 -11.39 -6.55 6.79
N LYS A 99 -12.29 -5.61 7.06
CA LYS A 99 -13.56 -5.48 6.31
C LYS A 99 -13.36 -5.34 4.81
N VAL A 100 -12.40 -4.51 4.41
CA VAL A 100 -12.06 -4.31 3.00
C VAL A 100 -11.53 -5.62 2.40
N LEU A 101 -10.61 -6.30 3.07
CA LEU A 101 -10.03 -7.55 2.58
C LEU A 101 -11.06 -8.69 2.51
N GLU A 102 -11.99 -8.76 3.46
CA GLU A 102 -13.11 -9.72 3.44
C GLU A 102 -14.04 -9.45 2.26
N ALA A 103 -14.48 -8.21 2.08
CA ALA A 103 -15.31 -7.85 0.93
C ALA A 103 -14.58 -8.03 -0.41
N ALA A 104 -13.27 -7.77 -0.45
CA ALA A 104 -12.47 -7.91 -1.67
C ALA A 104 -12.27 -9.39 -2.03
N ARG A 105 -12.11 -10.26 -1.02
CA ARG A 105 -12.07 -11.70 -1.21
C ARG A 105 -13.34 -12.20 -1.89
N ASP A 106 -14.50 -11.69 -1.47
CA ASP A 106 -15.80 -12.14 -1.97
C ASP A 106 -16.11 -11.56 -3.36
N GLU A 107 -15.84 -10.26 -3.58
CA GLU A 107 -16.09 -9.59 -4.85
C GLU A 107 -15.08 -9.94 -5.95
N TYR A 108 -13.82 -10.19 -5.59
CA TYR A 108 -12.71 -10.48 -6.51
C TYR A 108 -12.14 -11.88 -6.31
N ALA A 109 -13.01 -12.85 -6.03
CA ALA A 109 -12.63 -14.24 -5.79
C ALA A 109 -11.85 -14.87 -6.96
N ASP A 110 -12.15 -14.45 -8.20
CA ASP A 110 -11.43 -14.83 -9.42
C ASP A 110 -9.97 -14.35 -9.40
N CYS A 111 -9.72 -13.12 -8.93
CA CYS A 111 -8.39 -12.53 -8.82
C CYS A 111 -7.54 -13.24 -7.76
N LEU A 112 -8.17 -13.62 -6.64
CA LEU A 112 -7.54 -14.44 -5.60
C LEU A 112 -7.24 -15.85 -6.13
N ALA A 113 -8.19 -16.49 -6.81
CA ALA A 113 -7.98 -17.82 -7.40
C ALA A 113 -6.81 -17.81 -8.39
N HIS A 114 -6.69 -16.77 -9.22
CA HIS A 114 -5.56 -16.58 -10.12
C HIS A 114 -4.21 -16.44 -9.39
N SER A 115 -4.22 -15.92 -8.16
CA SER A 115 -3.03 -15.68 -7.34
C SER A 115 -2.76 -16.78 -6.31
N GLY A 116 -3.38 -17.96 -6.46
CA GLY A 116 -3.23 -19.09 -5.51
C GLY A 116 -3.85 -18.82 -4.14
N GLY A 117 -4.90 -18.00 -4.09
CA GLY A 117 -5.63 -17.62 -2.88
C GLY A 117 -5.07 -16.42 -2.12
N GLY A 118 -3.93 -15.87 -2.55
CA GLY A 118 -3.30 -14.71 -1.91
C GLY A 118 -3.58 -13.38 -2.62
N ILE A 119 -3.18 -12.29 -1.97
CA ILE A 119 -3.24 -10.94 -2.52
C ILE A 119 -1.86 -10.30 -2.55
N TYR A 120 -1.67 -9.34 -3.45
CA TYR A 120 -0.51 -8.46 -3.46
C TYR A 120 -0.82 -7.19 -2.66
N ALA A 121 0.20 -6.53 -2.13
CA ALA A 121 0.00 -5.21 -1.54
C ALA A 121 1.13 -4.23 -1.85
N ALA A 122 0.76 -2.99 -2.17
CA ALA A 122 1.67 -1.86 -2.29
C ALA A 122 1.36 -0.83 -1.20
N GLY A 123 2.37 -0.37 -0.47
CA GLY A 123 2.19 0.54 0.66
C GLY A 123 3.10 1.75 0.57
N TYR A 124 2.56 2.95 0.73
CA TYR A 124 3.30 4.21 0.69
C TYR A 124 3.15 4.98 1.98
N CYS A 125 4.24 5.51 2.54
CA CYS A 125 4.22 6.30 3.77
C CYS A 125 3.50 5.55 4.90
N PHE A 126 2.36 6.06 5.35
CA PHE A 126 1.55 5.43 6.39
C PHE A 126 1.06 4.03 6.01
N GLY A 127 0.64 3.85 4.76
CA GLY A 127 0.16 2.56 4.26
C GLY A 127 1.24 1.46 4.27
N ALA A 128 2.52 1.83 4.14
CA ALA A 128 3.63 0.89 4.20
C ALA A 128 3.67 0.12 5.53
N LYS A 129 3.40 0.77 6.66
CA LYS A 129 3.33 0.09 7.96
C LYS A 129 2.34 -1.06 7.94
N TYR A 130 1.17 -0.85 7.35
CA TYR A 130 0.12 -1.86 7.33
C TYR A 130 0.40 -2.98 6.36
N VAL A 131 1.09 -2.72 5.24
CA VAL A 131 1.62 -3.79 4.39
C VAL A 131 2.64 -4.63 5.15
N LEU A 132 3.54 -4.03 5.94
CA LEU A 132 4.48 -4.79 6.78
C LEU A 132 3.77 -5.60 7.88
N ILE A 133 2.71 -5.07 8.48
CA ILE A 133 1.87 -5.81 9.43
C ILE A 133 1.17 -6.99 8.74
N LEU A 134 0.59 -6.78 7.56
CA LEU A 134 0.00 -7.87 6.77
C LEU A 134 1.04 -8.92 6.38
N ALA A 135 2.27 -8.50 6.08
CA ALA A 135 3.37 -9.39 5.78
C ALA A 135 3.80 -10.26 6.99
N ALA A 136 3.46 -9.87 8.22
CA ALA A 136 3.66 -10.70 9.40
C ALA A 136 2.64 -11.86 9.53
N GLY A 137 1.57 -11.80 8.73
CA GLY A 137 0.42 -12.68 8.77
C GLY A 137 -0.52 -12.39 9.94
N ASP A 138 -1.75 -12.89 9.84
CA ASP A 138 -2.64 -12.92 10.99
C ASP A 138 -2.00 -13.80 12.08
N LYS A 139 -1.84 -13.25 13.29
CA LYS A 139 -1.67 -14.12 14.46
C LYS A 139 -2.94 -14.94 14.52
N GLU A 140 -2.83 -16.26 14.41
CA GLU A 140 -3.96 -17.19 14.43
C GLU A 140 -5.04 -16.67 15.37
N THR A 141 -6.14 -16.15 14.81
CA THR A 141 -7.29 -15.78 15.61
C THR A 141 -7.83 -17.08 16.14
N THR A 142 -7.56 -17.37 17.41
CA THR A 142 -8.24 -18.42 18.16
C THR A 142 -9.73 -18.06 18.22
N GLY A 143 -10.49 -18.39 17.17
CA GLY A 143 -11.89 -18.04 17.01
C GLY A 143 -12.39 -18.25 15.58
N SER A 144 -13.72 -18.36 15.43
CA SER A 144 -14.45 -18.71 14.20
C SER A 144 -14.46 -17.63 13.09
N SER A 145 -13.54 -16.66 13.11
CA SER A 145 -13.46 -15.64 12.06
C SER A 145 -12.81 -16.23 10.81
N PRO A 146 -13.37 -16.02 9.60
CA PRO A 146 -12.75 -16.52 8.38
C PRO A 146 -11.36 -15.89 8.22
N SER A 147 -10.38 -16.71 7.81
CA SER A 147 -9.01 -16.22 7.60
C SER A 147 -8.97 -15.19 6.48
N LEU A 148 -8.25 -14.09 6.68
CA LEU A 148 -7.96 -13.13 5.62
C LEU A 148 -7.12 -13.79 4.51
N PRO A 149 -7.24 -13.32 3.26
CA PRO A 149 -6.35 -13.79 2.20
C PRO A 149 -4.89 -13.47 2.59
N PRO A 150 -3.97 -14.45 2.50
CA PRO A 150 -2.58 -14.23 2.84
C PRO A 150 -1.92 -13.24 1.87
N LEU A 151 -0.89 -12.53 2.36
CA LEU A 151 -0.07 -11.68 1.51
C LEU A 151 0.89 -12.53 0.69
N LYS A 152 0.75 -12.47 -0.64
CA LYS A 152 1.62 -13.15 -1.61
C LYS A 152 2.96 -12.45 -1.76
N ALA A 153 2.94 -11.12 -1.93
CA ALA A 153 4.10 -10.25 -1.85
C ALA A 153 3.69 -8.82 -1.50
N GLY A 154 4.52 -8.15 -0.69
CA GLY A 154 4.38 -6.75 -0.34
C GLY A 154 5.46 -5.90 -1.01
N ALA A 155 5.13 -4.70 -1.45
CA ALA A 155 6.10 -3.68 -1.83
C ALA A 155 5.80 -2.40 -1.05
N VAL A 156 6.79 -1.84 -0.36
CA VAL A 156 6.61 -0.65 0.47
C VAL A 156 7.60 0.44 0.13
N ALA A 157 7.15 1.70 0.21
CA ALA A 157 8.00 2.87 0.02
C ALA A 157 7.88 3.87 1.16
N HIS A 158 9.05 4.38 1.57
CA HIS A 158 9.25 5.47 2.53
C HIS A 158 8.31 5.34 3.73
N ALA A 159 8.38 4.20 4.42
CA ALA A 159 7.42 3.88 5.46
C ALA A 159 7.45 4.91 6.60
N THR A 160 6.36 5.02 7.38
CA THR A 160 6.35 5.82 8.60
C THR A 160 5.69 5.06 9.73
N LEU A 161 6.01 5.42 10.98
CA LEU A 161 5.50 4.79 12.20
C LEU A 161 5.79 3.27 12.29
N VAL A 162 6.81 2.80 11.57
CA VAL A 162 7.25 1.41 11.60
C VAL A 162 8.01 1.15 12.89
N THR A 163 7.63 0.09 13.59
CA THR A 163 8.24 -0.33 14.84
C THR A 163 9.17 -1.51 14.63
N ARG A 164 10.03 -1.79 15.63
CA ARG A 164 10.87 -3.00 15.65
C ARG A 164 10.05 -4.29 15.54
N ALA A 165 8.83 -4.30 16.11
CA ALA A 165 7.94 -5.45 16.05
C ALA A 165 7.41 -5.68 14.63
N ASP A 166 7.07 -4.60 13.91
CA ASP A 166 6.56 -4.69 12.54
C ASP A 166 7.60 -5.35 11.62
N VAL A 167 8.87 -4.91 11.68
CA VAL A 167 9.94 -5.45 10.81
C VAL A 167 10.41 -6.85 11.19
N ARG A 168 10.41 -7.20 12.48
CA ARG A 168 10.72 -8.57 12.94
C ARG A 168 9.59 -9.56 12.69
N GLY A 169 8.37 -9.05 12.50
CA GLY A 169 7.20 -9.87 12.29
C GLY A 169 7.11 -10.44 10.88
N ILE A 170 7.81 -9.85 9.90
CA ILE A 170 7.68 -10.16 8.48
C ILE A 170 7.91 -11.65 8.21
N LYS A 171 6.96 -12.26 7.48
CA LYS A 171 6.98 -13.67 7.04
C LYS A 171 6.70 -13.84 5.55
N ALA A 172 6.09 -12.85 4.90
CA ALA A 172 5.83 -12.84 3.46
C ALA A 172 6.93 -12.10 2.69
N PRO A 173 7.11 -12.38 1.38
CA PRO A 173 8.04 -11.66 0.52
C PRO A 173 7.83 -10.14 0.52
N VAL A 174 8.89 -9.36 0.71
CA VAL A 174 8.80 -7.89 0.75
C VAL A 174 9.90 -7.17 -0.02
N SER A 175 9.53 -6.14 -0.77
CA SER A 175 10.46 -5.13 -1.29
C SER A 175 10.29 -3.81 -0.54
N ILE A 176 11.40 -3.24 -0.08
CA ILE A 176 11.45 -2.01 0.73
C ILE A 176 12.25 -0.95 -0.04
N VAL A 177 11.56 0.12 -0.41
CA VAL A 177 12.12 1.38 -0.89
C VAL A 177 12.28 2.32 0.31
N ALA A 178 13.49 2.43 0.83
CA ALA A 178 13.82 3.33 1.94
C ALA A 178 14.47 4.63 1.44
N VAL A 179 14.35 5.69 2.22
CA VAL A 179 14.97 6.99 1.95
C VAL A 179 16.17 7.15 2.87
N GLU A 180 17.28 7.66 2.33
CA GLU A 180 18.50 7.92 3.10
C GLU A 180 18.24 9.01 4.16
N ASN A 181 18.71 8.78 5.40
CA ASN A 181 18.57 9.70 6.53
C ASN A 181 17.12 10.12 6.83
N ASP A 182 16.16 9.22 6.59
CA ASP A 182 14.74 9.50 6.80
C ASP A 182 14.36 9.44 8.30
N PRO A 183 13.96 10.56 8.94
CA PRO A 183 13.58 10.55 10.34
C PRO A 183 12.28 9.78 10.60
N LEU A 184 11.46 9.53 9.58
CA LEU A 184 10.20 8.79 9.70
C LEU A 184 10.37 7.28 9.59
N PHE A 185 11.48 6.81 9.02
CA PHE A 185 11.91 5.42 9.04
C PHE A 185 13.39 5.31 9.39
N PRO A 186 13.75 5.48 10.68
CA PRO A 186 15.14 5.56 11.10
C PRO A 186 15.94 4.31 10.73
N ASP A 187 17.22 4.51 10.39
CA ASP A 187 18.16 3.44 10.05
C ASP A 187 18.20 2.32 11.09
N GLU A 188 18.05 2.63 12.38
CA GLU A 188 17.97 1.62 13.43
C GLU A 188 16.85 0.59 13.18
N ILE A 189 15.67 1.05 12.76
CA ILE A 189 14.53 0.17 12.48
C ILE A 189 14.74 -0.57 11.16
N LEU A 190 15.25 0.12 10.14
CA LEU A 190 15.55 -0.49 8.84
C LEU A 190 16.58 -1.62 8.97
N GLU A 191 17.65 -1.40 9.75
CA GLU A 191 18.70 -2.38 9.99
C GLU A 191 18.22 -3.59 10.78
N ILE A 192 17.28 -3.42 11.71
CA ILE A 192 16.61 -4.54 12.37
C ILE A 192 15.84 -5.39 11.35
N GLY A 193 15.13 -4.75 10.42
CA GLY A 193 14.43 -5.42 9.33
C GLY A 193 15.37 -6.16 8.38
N ARG A 194 16.45 -5.51 7.94
CA ARG A 194 17.50 -6.12 7.11
C ARG A 194 18.10 -7.37 7.76
N LYS A 195 18.45 -7.29 9.06
CA LYS A 195 18.98 -8.43 9.80
C LYS A 195 17.98 -9.58 9.86
N HIS A 196 16.73 -9.30 10.20
CA HIS A 196 15.66 -10.30 10.22
C HIS A 196 15.54 -11.00 8.86
N LEU A 197 15.37 -10.22 7.80
CA LEU A 197 15.19 -10.72 6.43
C LEU A 197 16.41 -11.52 5.94
N ALA A 198 17.63 -11.05 6.18
CA ALA A 198 18.86 -11.72 5.78
C ALA A 198 19.08 -13.08 6.49
N THR A 199 18.56 -13.23 7.72
CA THR A 199 18.63 -14.49 8.46
C THR A 199 17.43 -15.41 8.23
N SER A 200 16.45 -14.95 7.44
CA SER A 200 15.24 -15.71 7.12
C SER A 200 15.34 -16.35 5.73
N ALA A 201 14.46 -17.31 5.43
CA ALA A 201 14.28 -17.85 4.08
C ALA A 201 13.31 -17.00 3.22
N ILE A 202 12.98 -15.78 3.66
CA ILE A 202 11.98 -14.92 3.02
C ILE A 202 12.64 -14.20 1.86
N SER A 203 12.05 -14.29 0.67
CA SER A 203 12.45 -13.47 -0.49
C SER A 203 12.32 -12.00 -0.13
N HIS A 204 13.39 -11.21 -0.28
CA HIS A 204 13.35 -9.78 0.02
C HIS A 204 14.24 -8.93 -0.87
N GLU A 205 13.90 -7.65 -0.96
CA GLU A 205 14.73 -6.62 -1.58
C GLU A 205 14.67 -5.36 -0.71
N VAL A 206 15.82 -4.75 -0.40
CA VAL A 206 15.87 -3.49 0.35
C VAL A 206 16.82 -2.54 -0.34
N LYS A 207 16.31 -1.41 -0.84
CA LYS A 207 17.13 -0.35 -1.45
C LYS A 207 16.92 0.97 -0.70
N VAL A 208 18.02 1.69 -0.50
CA VAL A 208 18.04 3.03 0.11
C VAL A 208 18.32 4.04 -1.00
N TYR A 209 17.46 5.03 -1.12
CA TYR A 209 17.52 6.05 -2.15
C TYR A 209 18.11 7.34 -1.56
N PRO A 210 19.28 7.80 -2.05
CA PRO A 210 19.92 9.01 -1.55
C PRO A 210 19.40 10.28 -2.22
N GLY A 211 19.42 11.39 -1.48
CA GLY A 211 19.10 12.72 -2.01
C GLY A 211 17.65 12.87 -2.49
N VAL A 212 16.70 12.14 -1.89
CA VAL A 212 15.27 12.23 -2.20
C VAL A 212 14.46 12.53 -0.93
N PRO A 213 13.32 13.25 -1.04
CA PRO A 213 12.45 13.50 0.10
C PRO A 213 11.66 12.24 0.49
N HIS A 214 11.14 12.19 1.72
CA HIS A 214 10.32 11.08 2.21
C HIS A 214 9.25 10.63 1.18
N GLY A 215 8.40 11.55 0.69
CA GLY A 215 7.32 11.19 -0.23
C GLY A 215 7.71 10.91 -1.69
N PHE A 216 9.00 10.82 -2.04
CA PHE A 216 9.46 10.83 -3.44
C PHE A 216 8.85 9.74 -4.33
N ALA A 217 8.50 8.59 -3.76
CA ALA A 217 8.02 7.43 -4.52
C ALA A 217 6.53 7.52 -4.88
N VAL A 218 5.76 8.43 -4.27
CA VAL A 218 4.38 8.69 -4.70
C VAL A 218 4.43 9.43 -6.02
N LEU A 219 3.70 8.95 -7.04
CA LEU A 219 3.62 9.60 -8.34
C LEU A 219 3.28 11.10 -8.18
N GLY A 220 4.02 11.95 -8.87
CA GLY A 220 3.85 13.39 -8.76
C GLY A 220 4.92 14.14 -9.54
N ASP A 221 4.66 15.41 -9.80
CA ASP A 221 5.54 16.27 -10.57
C ASP A 221 6.60 16.90 -9.65
N TYR A 222 7.84 16.43 -9.76
CA TYR A 222 8.99 17.03 -9.11
C TYR A 222 9.75 17.94 -10.07
N ALA A 223 10.11 19.14 -9.61
CA ALA A 223 10.95 20.06 -10.40
C ALA A 223 12.35 19.49 -10.62
N ASP A 224 12.90 18.80 -9.61
CA ASP A 224 14.22 18.19 -9.66
C ASP A 224 14.22 16.94 -10.57
N PRO A 225 15.03 16.91 -11.66
CA PRO A 225 15.19 15.72 -12.50
C PRO A 225 15.67 14.48 -11.75
N HIS A 226 16.55 14.63 -10.75
CA HIS A 226 17.05 13.50 -9.96
C HIS A 226 15.91 12.83 -9.22
N ILE A 227 15.03 13.61 -8.56
CA ILE A 227 13.89 13.05 -7.83
C ILE A 227 12.93 12.32 -8.76
N ARG A 228 12.68 12.85 -9.97
CA ARG A 228 11.85 12.17 -10.99
C ARG A 228 12.44 10.83 -11.40
N GLU A 229 13.74 10.78 -11.67
CA GLU A 229 14.43 9.54 -12.02
C GLU A 229 14.37 8.51 -10.88
N GLN A 230 14.60 8.96 -9.63
CA GLN A 230 14.50 8.08 -8.47
C GLN A 230 13.07 7.58 -8.23
N GLN A 231 12.04 8.42 -8.44
CA GLN A 231 10.64 8.02 -8.38
C GLN A 231 10.34 6.90 -9.38
N GLU A 232 10.80 7.03 -10.63
CA GLU A 232 10.62 5.99 -11.66
C GLU A 232 11.32 4.69 -11.27
N LYS A 233 12.56 4.78 -10.77
CA LYS A 233 13.32 3.62 -10.26
C LYS A 233 12.63 2.94 -9.09
N ALA A 234 12.10 3.71 -8.13
CA ALA A 234 11.35 3.18 -6.99
C ALA A 234 10.08 2.47 -7.44
N PHE A 235 9.31 3.07 -8.36
CA PHE A 235 8.13 2.40 -8.92
C PHE A 235 8.50 1.12 -9.68
N ALA A 236 9.57 1.15 -10.49
CA ALA A 236 10.06 -0.03 -11.20
C ALA A 236 10.50 -1.15 -10.26
N GLN A 237 11.16 -0.81 -9.14
CA GLN A 237 11.50 -1.76 -8.08
C GLN A 237 10.24 -2.43 -7.52
N MET A 238 9.28 -1.61 -7.05
CA MET A 238 8.04 -2.12 -6.45
C MET A 238 7.23 -2.96 -7.45
N LEU A 239 7.04 -2.47 -8.67
CA LEU A 239 6.28 -3.19 -9.69
C LEU A 239 6.98 -4.49 -10.13
N GLY A 240 8.30 -4.44 -10.32
CA GLY A 240 9.09 -5.62 -10.66
C GLY A 240 8.98 -6.69 -9.58
N TRP A 241 9.07 -6.30 -8.31
CA TRP A 241 8.89 -7.19 -7.17
C TRP A 241 7.52 -7.88 -7.15
N LEU A 242 6.45 -7.09 -7.34
CA LEU A 242 5.08 -7.62 -7.33
C LEU A 242 4.83 -8.57 -8.50
N LYS A 243 5.43 -8.32 -9.67
CA LYS A 243 5.29 -9.18 -10.85
C LYS A 243 6.14 -10.45 -10.81
N SER A 244 7.19 -10.50 -10.00
CA SER A 244 8.10 -11.65 -9.93
C SER A 244 7.65 -12.73 -8.93
N HIS A 245 6.58 -12.48 -8.18
CA HIS A 245 6.02 -13.40 -7.17
C HIS A 245 4.63 -13.88 -7.60
#